data_AF-I1D1P5-F1
#
_entry.id   AF-I1D1P5-F1
#
_cell.length_a   1.000
_cell.length_b   1.000
_cell.length_c   1.000
_cell.angle_alpha   90.00
_cell.angle_beta   90.00
_cell.angle_gamma   90.00
#
_symmetry.space_group_name_H-M   'P 1'
#
loop_
_entity.id
_entity.type
_entity.pdbx_description
1 polymer ?
#
loop_
_entity_poly.entity_id
_entity_poly.type
_entity_poly.pdbx_seq_one_letter_code
_entity_poly.pdbx_strand_id
1 'polypeptide(L)' 'MSAEFRYWCGECGYRTPWLDEAEGAERLAEHYRRRHPGVVADGDFEIRRSGRSRGGCLGWVRRLFPFP' A
#
# COMPACT_ATOMS: atom_id res chain seq x y z
N MET A 1 -7.63 0.40 18.07
CA MET A 1 -7.82 1.40 16.99
C MET A 1 -7.00 0.90 15.81
N SER A 2 -7.62 0.26 14.82
CA SER A 2 -6.91 -0.32 13.68
C SER A 2 -6.83 0.71 12.57
N ALA A 3 -5.62 0.98 12.07
CA ALA A 3 -5.44 1.77 10.86
C ALA A 3 -5.58 0.83 9.66
N GLU A 4 -6.42 1.19 8.71
CA GLU A 4 -6.57 0.46 7.46
C GLU A 4 -5.59 1.04 6.43
N PHE A 5 -4.94 0.18 5.66
CA PHE A 5 -3.96 0.49 4.64
C PHE A 5 -4.43 -0.05 3.30
N ARG A 6 -4.19 0.71 2.24
CA ARG A 6 -4.49 0.30 0.87
C ARG A 6 -3.27 0.54 0.01
N TYR A 7 -2.68 -0.54 -0.51
CA TYR A 7 -1.45 -0.54 -1.30
C TYR A 7 -1.74 -0.55 -2.79
N TRP A 8 -0.89 0.12 -3.56
CA TRP A 8 -1.04 0.38 -4.98
C TRP A 8 0.25 -0.06 -5.69
N CYS A 9 0.10 -0.77 -6.81
CA CYS A 9 1.21 -1.11 -7.69
C CYS A 9 1.47 0.05 -8.64
N GLY A 10 2.71 0.56 -8.65
CA GLY A 10 3.13 1.65 -9.53
C GLY A 10 3.21 1.26 -11.02
N GLU A 11 3.26 -0.04 -11.32
CA GLU A 11 3.48 -0.55 -12.68
C GLU A 11 2.19 -0.81 -13.47
N CYS A 12 1.14 -1.33 -12.81
CA CYS A 12 -0.06 -1.80 -13.50
C CYS A 12 -1.39 -1.29 -12.92
N GLY A 13 -1.36 -0.43 -11.90
CA GLY A 13 -2.56 0.14 -11.28
C GLY A 13 -3.36 -0.83 -10.41
N TYR A 14 -2.80 -2.00 -10.09
CA TYR A 14 -3.35 -2.93 -9.11
C TYR A 14 -3.44 -2.26 -7.73
N ARG A 15 -4.54 -2.51 -7.01
CA ARG A 15 -4.80 -1.94 -5.69
C ARG A 15 -5.31 -3.03 -4.75
N THR A 16 -4.73 -3.12 -3.55
CA THR A 16 -5.25 -4.00 -2.50
C THR A 16 -6.58 -3.45 -1.97
N PRO A 17 -7.43 -4.28 -1.35
CA PRO A 17 -8.48 -3.74 -0.48
C PRO A 17 -7.87 -3.03 0.73
N TRP A 18 -8.72 -2.34 1.51
CA TRP A 18 -8.36 -1.81 2.82
C TRP A 18 -8.08 -2.99 3.76
N LEU A 19 -6.83 -3.11 4.19
CA LEU A 19 -6.30 -4.21 4.99
C LEU A 19 -5.43 -3.65 6.11
N ASP A 20 -5.03 -4.49 7.06
CA ASP A 20 -3.94 -4.11 7.96
C ASP A 20 -2.62 -3.91 7.20
N GLU A 21 -1.69 -3.15 7.78
CA GLU A 21 -0.39 -2.82 7.15
C GLU A 21 0.33 -4.06 6.63
N ALA A 22 0.44 -5.09 7.49
CA ALA A 22 1.14 -6.33 7.17
C ALA A 22 0.48 -7.10 6.02
N GLU A 23 -0.85 -7.24 6.04
CA GLU A 23 -1.57 -8.00 5.01
C GLU A 23 -1.57 -7.27 3.66
N GLY A 24 -1.70 -5.94 3.68
CA GLY A 24 -1.58 -5.12 2.47
C GLY A 24 -0.18 -5.17 1.85
N ALA A 25 0.86 -5.10 2.68
CA ALA A 25 2.26 -5.24 2.28
C ALA A 25 2.53 -6.62 1.65
N GLU A 26 2.10 -7.71 2.28
CA GLU A 26 2.31 -9.06 1.74
C GLU A 26 1.58 -9.28 0.41
N ARG A 27 0.33 -8.79 0.27
CA ARG A 27 -0.40 -8.89 -0.99
C ARG A 27 0.25 -8.10 -2.12
N LEU A 28 0.77 -6.90 -1.83
CA LEU A 28 1.52 -6.12 -2.82
C LEU A 28 2.80 -6.86 -3.24
N ALA A 29 3.54 -7.43 -2.29
CA ALA A 29 4.76 -8.20 -2.58
C ALA A 29 4.47 -9.48 -3.39
N GLU A 30 3.40 -10.22 -3.06
CA GLU A 30 2.95 -11.36 -3.86
C GLU A 30 2.57 -10.93 -5.29
N HIS A 31 1.87 -9.80 -5.41
CA HIS A 31 1.51 -9.24 -6.70
C HIS A 31 2.75 -8.94 -7.55
N TYR A 32 3.76 -8.26 -7.00
CA TYR A 32 5.01 -7.99 -7.70
C TYR A 32 5.73 -9.27 -8.13
N ARG A 33 5.85 -10.26 -7.24
CA ARG A 33 6.49 -11.55 -7.57
C ARG A 33 5.78 -12.29 -8.73
N ARG A 34 4.45 -12.20 -8.82
CA ARG A 34 3.67 -12.91 -9.84
C ARG A 34 3.51 -12.16 -11.15
N ARG A 35 3.37 -10.83 -11.09
CA ARG A 35 3.02 -9.99 -12.25
C ARG A 35 4.19 -9.16 -12.77
N HIS A 36 5.17 -8.87 -11.93
CA HIS A 36 6.32 -8.03 -12.23
C HIS A 36 7.64 -8.69 -11.78
N PRO A 37 7.99 -9.88 -12.30
CA PRO A 37 9.21 -10.56 -11.92
C PRO A 37 10.43 -9.70 -12.29
N GLY A 38 11.25 -9.35 -11.29
CA GLY A 38 12.46 -8.55 -11.49
C GLY A 38 12.25 -7.03 -11.52
N VAL A 39 11.02 -6.54 -11.34
CA VAL A 39 10.78 -5.11 -11.12
C VAL A 39 10.85 -4.83 -9.62
N VAL A 40 11.66 -3.83 -9.24
CA VAL A 40 11.70 -3.36 -7.85
C VAL A 40 10.32 -2.81 -7.50
N ALA A 41 9.76 -3.28 -6.38
CA ALA A 41 8.45 -2.84 -5.92
C ALA A 41 8.45 -1.33 -5.65
N ASP A 42 7.98 -0.53 -6.61
CA ASP A 42 7.62 0.88 -6.43
C ASP A 42 6.11 0.97 -6.27
N GLY A 43 5.67 1.03 -5.01
CA GLY A 43 4.25 1.06 -4.66
C GLY A 43 3.94 2.21 -3.73
N ASP A 44 2.78 2.83 -3.95
CA ASP A 44 2.20 3.82 -3.05
C ASP A 44 1.19 3.16 -2.12
N PHE A 45 0.87 3.82 -1.00
CA PHE A 45 -0.23 3.37 -0.15
C PHE A 45 -1.00 4.53 0.47
N GLU A 46 -2.28 4.26 0.72
CA GLU A 46 -3.17 5.14 1.48
C GLU A 46 -3.38 4.58 2.88
N ILE A 47 -3.41 5.46 3.89
CA ILE A 47 -3.74 5.11 5.27
C ILE A 47 -5.07 5.75 5.63
N ARG A 48 -6.01 4.93 6.10
CA ARG A 48 -7.28 5.36 6.67
C ARG A 48 -7.31 5.04 8.15
N ARG A 49 -7.25 6.08 8.99
CA ARG A 49 -7.52 5.93 10.42
C ARG A 49 -9.00 6.21 10.69
N SER A 50 -9.71 5.21 11.20
CA SER A 50 -11.07 5.38 11.70
C SER A 50 -11.02 6.06 13.09
N GLY A 51 -10.78 7.36 13.12
CA GLY A 51 -10.78 8.16 14.34
C GLY A 51 -11.09 9.62 14.03
N ARG A 52 -12.08 10.19 14.74
CA ARG A 52 -12.46 11.60 14.62
C ARG A 52 -11.26 12.51 14.87
N SER A 53 -10.66 13.02 13.79
CA SER A 53 -9.75 14.17 13.85
C SER A 53 -10.10 15.11 12.71
N ARG A 54 -10.57 16.31 13.09
CA ARG A 54 -10.53 17.53 12.30
C ARG A 54 -9.18 17.64 11.58
N GLY A 55 -9.20 18.01 10.31
CA GLY A 55 -8.01 18.48 9.60
C GLY A 55 -7.54 17.50 8.53
N GLY A 56 -7.32 18.04 7.34
CA GLY A 56 -7.16 17.30 6.09
C GLY A 56 -5.86 16.55 5.93
N CYS A 57 -5.65 16.16 4.67
CA CYS A 57 -4.56 15.37 4.10
C CYS A 57 -4.86 13.86 4.10
N LEU A 58 -5.51 13.41 3.02
CA LEU A 58 -5.20 12.10 2.44
C LEU A 58 -3.70 12.13 2.12
N GLY A 59 -2.87 11.70 3.07
CA GLY A 59 -1.43 11.69 2.91
C GLY A 59 -1.07 10.59 1.94
N TRP A 60 -0.73 10.96 0.70
CA TRP A 60 -0.02 10.09 -0.22
C TRP A 60 1.39 9.94 0.32
N VAL A 61 1.61 8.93 1.16
CA VAL A 61 2.95 8.63 1.65
C VAL A 61 3.58 7.68 0.63
N ARG A 62 4.32 8.27 -0.30
CA ARG A 62 5.17 7.53 -1.23
C ARG A 62 6.38 7.03 -0.47
N ARG A 63 6.24 5.87 0.19
CA ARG A 63 7.39 5.20 0.82
C ARG A 63 7.88 4.14 -0.16
N LEU A 64 8.99 4.42 -0.80
CA LEU A 64 9.79 3.44 -1.53
C LEU A 64 10.20 2.36 -0.52
N PHE A 65 9.44 1.27 -0.45
CA PHE A 65 9.81 0.08 0.30
C PHE A 65 10.49 -0.87 -0.69
N PRO A 66 11.82 -1.03 -0.65
CA PRO A 66 12.47 -2.10 -1.38
C PRO A 66 12.04 -3.42 -0.73
N PHE A 67 11.09 -4.12 -1.36
CA PHE A 67 10.84 -5.53 -1.05
C PHE A 67 11.99 -6.36 -1.66
N PRO A 68 12.71 -7.16 -0.85
CA PRO A 68 13.76 -8.05 -1.34
C PRO A 68 13.22 -9.24 -2.14
#